data_AF-A0A6C2YRR1-F1
#
_entry.id   AF-A0A6C2YRR1-F1
#
_cell.length_a   1.000
_cell.length_b   1.000
_cell.length_c   1.000
_cell.angle_alpha   90.00
_cell.angle_beta   90.00
_cell.angle_gamma   90.00
#
_symmetry.space_group_name_H-M   'P 1'
#
loop_
_entity.id
_entity.type
_entity.pdbx_description
1 polymer ?
#
loop_
_entity_poly.entity_id
_entity_poly.type
_entity_poly.pdbx_seq_one_letter_code
_entity_poly.pdbx_strand_id
1 'polypeptide(L)'
;MTVPDQPGAFAEMWLAFYGEAGGPNASGYSLEQILAWSNDDWEFQHDFIQWLFPTNEPSRFNPDAPVLDERMIAEFRRDGTAQRRFRETFQRWLRFCGMESTETGIVFVRKPRYVWSEQNHNWLRISRVLRCLRLLGFPSEAAEFFAALQTIRSRIDEETWGYWERAAQCPMPE
;
A
#
# COMPACT_ATOMS: atom_id res chain seq x y z
N MET A 1 -4.81 33.11 0.37
CA MET A 1 -5.80 32.29 1.10
C MET A 1 -5.21 30.92 1.29
N THR A 2 -4.66 30.66 2.47
CA THR A 2 -4.20 29.32 2.87
C THR A 2 -5.42 28.51 3.28
N VAL A 3 -5.76 27.49 2.52
CA VAL A 3 -6.71 26.46 2.96
C VAL A 3 -6.04 25.76 4.16
N PRO A 4 -6.74 25.56 5.29
CA PRO A 4 -6.16 24.80 6.38
C PRO A 4 -5.97 23.37 5.91
N ASP A 5 -4.76 22.86 6.11
CA ASP A 5 -4.43 21.44 6.12
C ASP A 5 -5.39 20.75 7.10
N GLN A 6 -6.44 20.12 6.56
CA GLN A 6 -7.43 19.37 7.33
C GLN A 6 -7.03 17.90 7.21
N PRO A 7 -6.31 17.32 8.19
CA PRO A 7 -6.17 15.88 8.27
C PRO A 7 -7.59 15.28 8.25
N GLY A 8 -7.91 14.52 7.21
CA GLY A 8 -9.22 13.89 7.03
C GLY A 8 -10.10 14.42 5.90
N ALA A 9 -9.66 15.38 5.08
CA ALA A 9 -10.46 15.86 3.93
C ALA A 9 -10.92 14.74 2.98
N PHE A 10 -10.14 13.67 2.87
CA PHE A 10 -10.43 12.50 2.05
C PHE A 10 -10.75 11.23 2.86
N ALA A 11 -10.96 11.34 4.19
CA ALA A 11 -11.20 10.18 5.05
C ALA A 11 -12.44 9.39 4.63
N GLU A 12 -13.59 10.08 4.59
CA GLU A 12 -14.87 9.49 4.20
C GLU A 12 -14.84 8.99 2.74
N MET A 13 -14.13 9.69 1.86
CA MET A 13 -13.95 9.27 0.47
C MET A 13 -13.15 7.97 0.36
N TRP A 14 -12.08 7.84 1.15
CA TRP A 14 -11.25 6.64 1.15
C TRP A 14 -11.97 5.43 1.77
N LEU A 15 -12.74 5.65 2.84
CA LEU A 15 -13.60 4.61 3.41
C LEU A 15 -14.68 4.18 2.42
N ALA A 16 -15.32 5.10 1.71
CA ALA A 16 -16.28 4.78 0.65
C ALA A 16 -15.62 4.10 -0.57
N PHE A 17 -14.38 4.46 -0.89
CA PHE A 17 -13.60 3.86 -1.97
C PHE A 17 -13.38 2.36 -1.74
N TYR A 18 -13.07 1.95 -0.51
CA TYR A 18 -12.91 0.53 -0.15
C TYR A 18 -14.20 -0.16 0.33
N GLY A 19 -15.13 0.58 0.92
CA GLY A 19 -16.40 0.03 1.43
C GLY A 19 -17.38 -0.38 0.33
N GLU A 20 -18.58 -0.81 0.73
CA GLU A 20 -19.60 -1.31 -0.21
C GLU A 20 -20.05 -0.28 -1.25
N ALA A 21 -19.97 1.02 -0.91
CA ALA A 21 -20.38 2.10 -1.80
C ALA A 21 -19.53 2.17 -3.09
N GLY A 22 -18.26 1.74 -3.05
CA GLY A 22 -17.39 1.72 -4.22
C GLY A 22 -17.13 3.10 -4.84
N GLY A 23 -16.91 4.12 -4.01
CA GLY A 23 -16.64 5.49 -4.47
C GLY A 23 -15.32 5.63 -5.25
N PRO A 24 -15.13 6.70 -6.03
CA PRO A 24 -13.86 6.98 -6.69
C PRO A 24 -12.81 7.53 -5.72
N ASN A 25 -11.54 7.48 -6.12
CA ASN A 25 -10.47 8.23 -5.45
C ASN A 25 -10.55 9.74 -5.77
N ALA A 26 -9.66 10.54 -5.18
CA ALA A 26 -9.58 11.99 -5.45
C ALA A 26 -9.42 12.34 -6.95
N SER A 27 -8.77 11.46 -7.73
CA SER A 27 -8.57 11.63 -9.18
C SER A 27 -9.76 11.12 -10.03
N GLY A 28 -10.85 10.64 -9.42
CA GLY A 28 -12.07 10.22 -10.10
C GLY A 28 -12.11 8.75 -10.55
N TYR A 29 -11.15 7.92 -10.15
CA TYR A 29 -11.08 6.50 -10.55
C TYR A 29 -11.61 5.58 -9.46
N SER A 30 -12.42 4.57 -9.85
CA SER A 30 -12.81 3.49 -8.95
C SER A 30 -11.65 2.53 -8.69
N LEU A 31 -11.77 1.73 -7.63
CA LEU A 31 -10.79 0.68 -7.34
C LEU A 31 -10.65 -0.28 -8.51
N GLU A 32 -11.76 -0.75 -9.09
CA GLU A 32 -11.79 -1.72 -10.17
C GLU A 32 -11.07 -1.20 -11.41
N GLN A 33 -11.23 0.09 -11.73
CA GLN A 33 -10.50 0.75 -12.81
C GLN A 33 -8.99 0.71 -12.54
N ILE A 34 -8.57 1.11 -11.34
CA ILE A 34 -7.16 1.13 -10.93
C ILE A 34 -6.56 -0.29 -10.95
N LEU A 35 -7.28 -1.30 -10.48
CA LEU A 35 -6.81 -2.68 -10.47
C LEU A 35 -6.68 -3.28 -11.88
N ALA A 36 -7.51 -2.81 -12.83
CA ALA A 36 -7.49 -3.22 -14.23
C ALA A 36 -6.38 -2.55 -15.06
N TRP A 37 -5.75 -1.49 -14.54
CA TRP A 37 -4.64 -0.82 -15.21
C TRP A 37 -3.45 -1.74 -15.48
N SER A 38 -2.70 -1.42 -16.53
CA SER A 38 -1.51 -2.17 -16.92
C SER A 38 -0.37 -1.99 -15.89
N ASN A 39 0.69 -2.77 -16.02
CA ASN A 39 1.88 -2.54 -15.20
C ASN A 39 2.59 -1.24 -15.57
N ASP A 40 2.50 -0.78 -16.82
CA ASP A 40 3.07 0.50 -17.24
C ASP A 40 2.33 1.65 -16.54
N ASP A 41 1.00 1.59 -16.49
CA ASP A 41 0.20 2.56 -15.73
C ASP A 41 0.57 2.54 -14.23
N TRP A 42 0.75 1.35 -13.63
CA TRP A 42 1.17 1.24 -12.23
C TRP A 42 2.59 1.77 -11.96
N GLU A 43 3.46 1.69 -12.96
CA GLU A 43 4.81 2.21 -12.89
C GLU A 43 4.83 3.73 -13.01
N PHE A 44 4.16 4.28 -14.01
CA PHE A 44 4.28 5.69 -14.42
C PHE A 44 3.20 6.62 -13.84
N GLN A 45 2.05 6.10 -13.40
CA GLN A 45 1.08 6.89 -12.64
C GLN A 45 1.48 6.85 -11.15
N HIS A 46 1.73 8.03 -10.57
CA HIS A 46 2.41 8.09 -9.27
C HIS A 46 1.52 8.42 -8.08
N ASP A 47 0.36 9.03 -8.30
CA ASP A 47 -0.56 9.54 -7.28
C ASP A 47 -1.41 8.44 -6.61
N PHE A 48 -1.81 7.42 -7.37
CA PHE A 48 -2.77 6.43 -6.87
C PHE A 48 -2.17 5.48 -5.82
N ILE A 49 -0.86 5.19 -5.85
CA ILE A 49 -0.26 4.23 -4.91
C ILE A 49 -0.34 4.73 -3.47
N GLN A 50 -0.16 6.03 -3.23
CA GLN A 50 -0.30 6.56 -1.87
C GLN A 50 -1.76 6.61 -1.42
N TRP A 51 -2.71 6.65 -2.36
CA TRP A 51 -4.14 6.50 -2.07
C TRP A 51 -4.54 5.05 -1.75
N LEU A 52 -4.03 4.08 -2.52
CA LEU A 52 -4.28 2.64 -2.27
C LEU A 52 -3.66 2.18 -0.96
N PHE A 53 -2.46 2.69 -0.64
CA PHE A 53 -1.70 2.31 0.54
C PHE A 53 -1.38 3.55 1.40
N PRO A 54 -2.39 4.17 2.02
CA PRO A 54 -2.17 5.33 2.88
C PRO A 54 -1.45 4.93 4.17
N THR A 55 -0.87 5.93 4.82
CA THR A 55 -0.11 5.78 6.07
C THR A 55 -0.64 6.76 7.10
N ASN A 56 -0.25 6.59 8.36
CA ASN A 56 -0.54 7.56 9.43
C ASN A 56 0.36 8.81 9.36
N GLU A 57 1.01 9.03 8.22
CA GLU A 57 1.86 10.18 7.92
C GLU A 57 1.47 10.72 6.54
N PRO A 58 1.44 12.06 6.35
CA PRO A 58 1.19 12.68 5.06
C PRO A 58 2.13 12.19 3.97
N SER A 59 1.59 11.99 2.77
CA SER A 59 2.41 11.66 1.61
C SER A 59 3.14 12.91 1.11
N ARG A 60 4.46 12.79 0.92
CA ARG A 60 5.28 13.85 0.30
C ARG A 60 5.08 13.98 -1.22
N PHE A 61 4.43 13.00 -1.84
CA PHE A 61 4.30 12.89 -3.31
C PHE A 61 2.87 13.02 -3.81
N ASN A 62 1.88 12.84 -2.94
CA ASN A 62 0.47 13.00 -3.25
C ASN A 62 -0.23 13.68 -2.05
N PRO A 63 -0.47 15.00 -2.09
CA PRO A 63 -1.13 15.71 -0.99
C PRO A 63 -2.57 15.26 -0.75
N ASP A 64 -3.21 14.64 -1.76
CA ASP A 64 -4.58 14.13 -1.66
C ASP A 64 -4.64 12.71 -1.07
N ALA A 65 -3.50 12.07 -0.84
CA ALA A 65 -3.48 10.76 -0.21
C ALA A 65 -3.98 10.88 1.25
N PRO A 66 -4.94 10.05 1.67
CA PRO A 66 -5.48 10.14 3.01
C PRO A 66 -4.41 9.81 4.05
N VAL A 67 -4.51 10.48 5.21
CA VAL A 67 -3.69 10.20 6.39
C VAL A 67 -4.54 9.35 7.33
N LEU A 68 -4.10 8.10 7.57
CA LEU A 68 -4.82 7.17 8.42
C LEU A 68 -4.75 7.61 9.88
N ASP A 69 -5.89 7.99 10.45
CA ASP A 69 -6.08 8.15 11.89
C ASP A 69 -6.68 6.88 12.52
N GLU A 70 -6.77 6.88 13.85
CA GLU A 70 -7.28 5.74 14.63
C GLU A 70 -8.74 5.41 14.29
N ARG A 71 -9.57 6.43 14.01
CA ARG A 71 -10.98 6.25 13.65
C ARG A 71 -11.11 5.55 12.31
N MET A 72 -10.42 6.05 11.29
CA MET A 72 -10.40 5.45 9.94
C MET A 72 -9.91 4.00 9.99
N ILE A 73 -8.84 3.73 10.75
CA ILE A 73 -8.31 2.38 10.92
C ILE A 73 -9.35 1.47 11.58
N ALA A 74 -10.00 1.93 12.64
CA ALA A 74 -11.01 1.14 13.35
C ALA A 74 -12.27 0.89 12.50
N GLU A 75 -12.72 1.86 11.71
CA GLU A 75 -13.83 1.71 10.78
C GLU A 75 -13.49 0.74 9.66
N PHE A 76 -12.33 0.91 9.01
CA PHE A 76 -11.86 0.01 7.96
C PHE A 76 -11.73 -1.44 8.46
N ARG A 77 -11.16 -1.64 9.66
CA ARG A 77 -10.96 -2.98 10.24
C ARG A 77 -12.28 -3.70 10.55
N ARG A 78 -13.38 -2.96 10.77
CA ARG A 78 -14.71 -3.53 11.02
C ARG A 78 -15.48 -3.83 9.73
N ASP A 79 -15.09 -3.22 8.62
CA ASP A 79 -15.72 -3.44 7.32
C ASP A 79 -15.10 -4.64 6.60
N GLY A 80 -15.82 -5.77 6.61
CA GLY A 80 -15.39 -6.98 5.92
C GLY A 80 -15.28 -6.83 4.39
N THR A 81 -16.04 -5.93 3.77
CA THR A 81 -15.93 -5.64 2.34
C THR A 81 -14.66 -4.86 2.04
N ALA A 82 -14.37 -3.82 2.84
CA ALA A 82 -13.13 -3.06 2.73
C ALA A 82 -11.90 -3.96 2.90
N GLN A 83 -11.92 -4.87 3.88
CA GLN A 83 -10.83 -5.84 4.06
C GLN A 83 -10.62 -6.76 2.85
N ARG A 84 -11.69 -7.27 2.24
CA ARG A 84 -11.58 -8.12 1.03
C ARG A 84 -11.01 -7.34 -0.15
N ARG A 85 -11.54 -6.15 -0.42
CA ARG A 85 -11.10 -5.29 -1.53
C ARG A 85 -9.65 -4.80 -1.37
N PHE A 86 -9.21 -4.58 -0.13
CA PHE A 86 -7.81 -4.28 0.13
C PHE A 86 -6.88 -5.48 -0.07
N ARG A 87 -7.31 -6.70 0.27
CA ARG A 87 -6.53 -7.91 -0.09
C ARG A 87 -6.40 -8.07 -1.60
N GLU A 88 -7.43 -7.77 -2.38
CA GLU A 88 -7.35 -7.75 -3.85
C GLU A 88 -6.35 -6.71 -4.35
N THR A 89 -6.35 -5.53 -3.73
CA THR A 89 -5.37 -4.47 -3.99
C THR A 89 -3.95 -4.93 -3.72
N PHE A 90 -3.73 -5.57 -2.56
CA PHE A 90 -2.43 -6.11 -2.19
C PHE A 90 -1.97 -7.24 -3.13
N GLN A 91 -2.88 -8.13 -3.54
CA GLN A 91 -2.57 -9.16 -4.55
C GLN A 91 -2.18 -8.54 -5.90
N ARG A 92 -2.83 -7.45 -6.32
CA ARG A 92 -2.44 -6.72 -7.55
C ARG A 92 -1.05 -6.09 -7.41
N TRP A 93 -0.72 -5.54 -6.24
CA TRP A 93 0.63 -5.06 -5.91
C TRP A 93 1.67 -6.17 -5.97
N LEU A 94 1.39 -7.34 -5.38
CA LEU A 94 2.29 -8.50 -5.48
C LEU A 94 2.56 -8.87 -6.94
N ARG A 95 1.52 -8.95 -7.78
CA ARG A 95 1.68 -9.25 -9.22
C ARG A 95 2.54 -8.20 -9.94
N PHE A 96 2.38 -6.92 -9.62
CA PHE A 96 3.23 -5.84 -10.12
C PHE A 96 4.70 -6.04 -9.72
N CYS A 97 4.95 -6.44 -8.47
CA CYS A 97 6.27 -6.80 -7.97
C CYS A 97 6.82 -8.13 -8.54
N GLY A 98 6.05 -8.88 -9.34
CA GLY A 98 6.44 -10.22 -9.80
C GLY A 98 6.39 -11.29 -8.71
N MET A 99 5.51 -11.10 -7.73
CA MET A 99 5.30 -11.97 -6.57
C MET A 99 3.88 -12.51 -6.56
N GLU A 100 3.68 -13.63 -5.86
CA GLU A 100 2.38 -14.28 -5.70
C GLU A 100 2.24 -14.82 -4.26
N SER A 101 1.02 -14.82 -3.73
CA SER A 101 0.68 -15.45 -2.46
C SER A 101 0.34 -16.91 -2.70
N THR A 102 0.91 -17.81 -1.90
CA THR A 102 0.74 -19.27 -1.99
C THR A 102 0.33 -19.84 -0.63
N GLU A 103 0.02 -21.13 -0.57
CA GLU A 103 -0.26 -21.82 0.71
C GLU A 103 0.92 -21.74 1.70
N THR A 104 2.14 -21.53 1.20
CA THR A 104 3.37 -21.46 2.02
C THR A 104 3.87 -20.02 2.27
N GLY A 105 3.07 -19.02 1.90
CA GLY A 105 3.41 -17.61 1.99
C GLY A 105 3.69 -16.96 0.63
N ILE A 106 4.28 -15.77 0.66
CA ILE A 106 4.53 -14.97 -0.55
C ILE A 106 5.88 -15.34 -1.16
N VAL A 107 5.92 -15.53 -2.49
CA VAL A 107 7.12 -15.91 -3.22
C VAL A 107 7.35 -15.04 -4.46
N PHE A 108 8.60 -14.90 -4.89
CA PHE A 108 8.95 -14.31 -6.17
C PHE A 108 8.75 -15.31 -7.30
N VAL A 109 7.84 -15.02 -8.24
CA VAL A 109 7.69 -15.80 -9.49
C VAL A 109 8.53 -15.22 -10.63
N ARG A 110 8.83 -13.92 -10.57
CA ARG A 110 9.77 -13.21 -11.44
C ARG A 110 10.31 -11.98 -10.72
N LYS A 111 11.33 -11.34 -11.28
CA LYS A 111 11.88 -10.08 -10.75
C LYS A 111 11.90 -9.02 -11.86
N PRO A 112 10.76 -8.32 -12.09
CA PRO A 112 10.68 -7.28 -13.11
C PRO A 112 11.73 -6.20 -12.90
N ARG A 113 12.40 -5.77 -13.98
CA ARG A 113 13.50 -4.79 -13.88
C ARG A 113 13.03 -3.45 -13.30
N TYR A 114 11.86 -2.97 -13.70
CA TYR A 114 11.29 -1.71 -13.20
C TYR A 114 11.07 -1.67 -11.68
N VAL A 115 11.00 -2.83 -11.00
CA VAL A 115 10.99 -2.87 -9.53
C VAL A 115 12.36 -3.19 -8.95
N TRP A 116 13.11 -4.13 -9.53
CA TRP A 116 14.22 -4.80 -8.82
C TRP A 116 15.62 -4.62 -9.42
N SER A 117 15.81 -3.83 -10.49
CA SER A 117 17.15 -3.66 -11.07
C SER A 117 18.05 -2.75 -10.25
N GLU A 118 17.49 -1.70 -9.67
CA GLU A 118 18.20 -0.68 -8.90
C GLU A 118 17.24 0.06 -7.97
N GLN A 119 17.78 0.87 -7.07
CA GLN A 119 16.99 1.68 -6.16
C GLN A 119 16.16 2.70 -6.93
N ASN A 120 14.85 2.67 -6.71
CA ASN A 120 13.89 3.57 -7.36
C ASN A 120 12.68 3.86 -6.46
N HIS A 121 11.70 4.59 -6.98
CA HIS A 121 10.48 4.95 -6.26
C HIS A 121 9.67 3.75 -5.79
N ASN A 122 9.74 2.59 -6.45
CA ASN A 122 9.06 1.37 -6.00
C ASN A 122 9.62 0.85 -4.68
N TRP A 123 10.89 1.08 -4.36
CA TRP A 123 11.47 0.70 -3.08
C TRP A 123 10.90 1.53 -1.92
N LEU A 124 10.56 2.80 -2.19
CA LEU A 124 9.82 3.65 -1.24
C LEU A 124 8.36 3.19 -1.09
N ARG A 125 7.74 2.77 -2.21
CA ARG A 125 6.37 2.21 -2.20
C ARG A 125 6.30 0.91 -1.38
N ILE A 126 7.35 0.08 -1.36
CA ILE A 126 7.42 -1.14 -0.53
C ILE A 126 7.29 -0.80 0.96
N SER A 127 8.06 0.17 1.48
CA SER A 127 7.93 0.62 2.88
C SER A 127 6.50 1.04 3.21
N ARG A 128 5.88 1.78 2.29
CA ARG A 128 4.51 2.26 2.43
C ARG A 128 3.49 1.11 2.47
N VAL A 129 3.61 0.13 1.59
CA VAL A 129 2.74 -1.06 1.59
C VAL A 129 2.88 -1.85 2.88
N LEU A 130 4.12 -2.10 3.34
CA LEU A 130 4.38 -2.77 4.62
C LEU A 130 3.72 -2.02 5.79
N ARG A 131 3.91 -0.69 5.87
CA ARG A 131 3.31 0.13 6.92
C ARG A 131 1.78 0.10 6.85
N CYS A 132 1.20 0.21 5.66
CA CYS A 132 -0.24 0.20 5.44
C CYS A 132 -0.87 -1.13 5.88
N LEU A 133 -0.28 -2.28 5.49
CA LEU A 133 -0.74 -3.61 5.92
C LEU A 133 -0.81 -3.71 7.45
N ARG A 134 0.22 -3.22 8.15
CA ARG A 134 0.25 -3.20 9.63
C ARG A 134 -0.84 -2.30 10.22
N LEU A 135 -0.99 -1.09 9.69
CA LEU A 135 -2.02 -0.15 10.13
C LEU A 135 -3.43 -0.73 9.95
N LEU A 136 -3.71 -1.36 8.81
CA LEU A 136 -5.05 -1.86 8.48
C LEU A 136 -5.37 -3.25 9.04
N GLY A 137 -4.47 -3.85 9.84
CA GLY A 137 -4.73 -5.10 10.55
C GLY A 137 -4.42 -6.38 9.76
N PHE A 138 -3.41 -6.33 8.88
CA PHE A 138 -2.92 -7.47 8.09
C PHE A 138 -1.48 -7.85 8.50
N PRO A 139 -1.23 -8.21 9.77
CA PRO A 139 0.12 -8.48 10.26
C PRO A 139 0.74 -9.74 9.62
N SER A 140 -0.07 -10.75 9.28
CA SER A 140 0.40 -11.97 8.63
C SER A 140 0.85 -11.69 7.20
N GLU A 141 0.05 -10.98 6.41
CA GLU A 141 0.41 -10.58 5.05
C GLU A 141 1.65 -9.67 5.02
N ALA A 142 1.78 -8.76 6.00
CA ALA A 142 2.99 -7.95 6.16
C ALA A 142 4.23 -8.79 6.47
N ALA A 143 4.11 -9.78 7.35
CA ALA A 143 5.21 -10.67 7.73
C ALA A 143 5.65 -11.57 6.56
N GLU A 144 4.69 -12.16 5.84
CA GLU A 144 4.96 -12.97 4.65
C GLU A 144 5.61 -12.14 3.53
N PHE A 145 5.14 -10.92 3.33
CA PHE A 145 5.73 -10.04 2.32
C PHE A 145 7.16 -9.68 2.68
N PHE A 146 7.40 -9.32 3.95
CA PHE A 146 8.75 -9.02 4.43
C PHE A 146 9.68 -10.25 4.36
N ALA A 147 9.19 -11.44 4.70
CA ALA A 147 9.95 -12.69 4.56
C ALA A 147 10.33 -12.95 3.10
N ALA A 148 9.44 -12.69 2.15
CA ALA A 148 9.75 -12.79 0.73
C ALA A 148 10.87 -11.81 0.33
N LEU A 149 10.84 -10.56 0.82
CA LEU A 149 11.88 -9.55 0.58
C LEU A 149 13.26 -9.97 1.14
N GLN A 150 13.31 -10.77 2.21
CA GLN A 150 14.60 -11.28 2.74
C GLN A 150 15.37 -12.11 1.71
N THR A 151 14.68 -12.75 0.76
CA THR A 151 15.32 -13.54 -0.31
C THR A 151 16.18 -12.70 -1.27
N ILE A 152 15.97 -11.38 -1.29
CA ILE A 152 16.75 -10.43 -2.09
C ILE A 152 17.61 -9.49 -1.23
N ARG A 153 17.70 -9.71 0.08
CA ARG A 153 18.40 -8.83 1.04
C ARG A 153 19.80 -8.44 0.60
N SER A 154 20.56 -9.36 0.00
CA SER A 154 21.93 -9.12 -0.45
C SER A 154 22.06 -8.08 -1.57
N ARG A 155 20.95 -7.72 -2.22
CA ARG A 155 20.88 -6.72 -3.31
C ARG A 155 20.42 -5.34 -2.83
N ILE A 156 20.03 -5.23 -1.56
CA ILE A 156 19.44 -4.03 -0.96
C ILE A 156 20.46 -3.44 0.01
N ASP A 157 20.69 -2.14 -0.09
CA ASP A 157 21.56 -1.42 0.84
C ASP A 157 20.98 -1.41 2.26
N GLU A 158 21.82 -1.13 3.26
CA GLU A 158 21.40 -1.17 4.66
C GLU A 158 20.35 -0.11 5.01
N GLU A 159 20.39 1.06 4.37
CA GLU A 159 19.46 2.14 4.65
C GLU A 159 18.05 1.77 4.17
N THR A 160 17.91 1.36 2.91
CA THR A 160 16.65 0.87 2.33
C THR A 160 16.10 -0.29 3.16
N TRP A 161 16.94 -1.27 3.49
CA TRP A 161 16.51 -2.40 4.30
C TRP A 161 15.98 -1.98 5.67
N GLY A 162 16.65 -1.04 6.32
CA GLY A 162 16.22 -0.49 7.61
C GLY A 162 14.84 0.17 7.52
N TYR A 163 14.48 0.83 6.41
CA TYR A 163 13.13 1.35 6.22
C TYR A 163 12.09 0.23 6.10
N TRP A 164 12.39 -0.83 5.33
CA TRP A 164 11.47 -1.96 5.16
C TRP A 164 11.25 -2.72 6.47
N GLU A 165 12.33 -2.96 7.21
CA GLU A 165 12.28 -3.65 8.51
C GLU A 165 11.43 -2.89 9.52
N ARG A 166 11.67 -1.58 9.68
CA ARG A 166 10.86 -0.73 10.56
C ARG A 166 9.39 -0.72 10.14
N ALA A 167 9.11 -0.62 8.84
CA ALA A 167 7.73 -0.62 8.35
C ALA A 167 7.00 -1.94 8.62
N ALA A 168 7.68 -3.09 8.45
CA ALA A 168 7.14 -4.42 8.68
C ALA A 168 6.90 -4.72 10.18
N GLN A 169 7.77 -4.19 11.05
CA GLN A 169 7.74 -4.46 12.48
C GLN A 169 7.01 -3.39 13.30
N CYS A 170 6.61 -2.29 12.67
CA CYS A 170 6.01 -1.17 13.38
C CYS A 170 4.78 -1.63 14.21
N PRO A 171 4.67 -1.18 15.48
CA PRO A 171 3.53 -1.49 16.32
C PRO A 171 2.22 -1.09 15.65
N MET A 172 1.21 -1.93 15.84
CA MET A 172 -0.15 -1.60 15.43
C MET A 172 -0.73 -0.63 16.48
N PRO A 173 -1.48 0.41 16.07
CA PRO A 173 -2.28 1.15 17.02
C PRO A 173 -3.28 0.22 17.70
N GLU A 174 -3.52 0.46 18.99
CA GLU A 174 -4.42 -0.32 19.87
C GLU A 174 -5.86 -0.37 19.32
#